data_AF-A0A7L3MI51-F1
#
_entry.id   AF-A0A7L3MI51-F1
#
_cell.length_a   1.000
_cell.length_b   1.000
_cell.length_c   1.000
_cell.angle_alpha   90.00
_cell.angle_beta   90.00
_cell.angle_gamma   90.00
#
_symmetry.space_group_name_H-M   'P 1'
#
loop_
_entity.id
_entity.type
_entity.pdbx_description
1 polymer ?
#
loop_
_entity_poly.entity_id
_entity_poly.type
_entity_poly.pdbx_seq_one_letter_code
_entity_poly.pdbx_strand_id
1 'polypeptide(L)'
;RIKASGLKLQLCTNETQATRENFVRKLRALGFDISVAEVTAPAPAACRLLRERGLRPHLLVHDDLVPEFAEVDKTNPNCVVLGDAAENFTYENLNEAFRLLIGMEKPVLISLGKGRYYKETDGLKLDVGAYMKALEYACDVQAEVVGKPAKRFFESALAELGVPPEQ
;
A
#
# COMPACT_ATOMS: atom_id res chain seq x y z
N ARG A 1 -7.20 -25.14 -13.03
CA ARG A 1 -8.54 -25.63 -12.61
C ARG A 1 -9.51 -24.46 -12.37
N ILE A 2 -9.24 -23.53 -11.44
CA ILE A 2 -10.13 -22.35 -11.21
C ILE A 2 -10.27 -21.47 -12.47
N LYS A 3 -9.18 -21.15 -13.17
CA LYS A 3 -9.25 -20.38 -14.44
C LYS A 3 -10.12 -21.03 -15.53
N ALA A 4 -10.34 -22.34 -15.46
CA ALA A 4 -11.15 -23.09 -16.42
C ALA A 4 -12.61 -23.25 -15.97
N SER A 5 -13.01 -22.74 -14.79
CA SER A 5 -14.35 -22.95 -14.22
C SER A 5 -15.35 -21.84 -14.57
N GLY A 6 -14.98 -20.87 -15.42
CA GLY A 6 -15.82 -19.73 -15.78
C GLY A 6 -15.98 -18.66 -14.67
N LEU A 7 -15.32 -18.84 -13.53
CA LEU A 7 -15.31 -17.87 -12.44
C LEU A 7 -14.33 -16.73 -12.73
N LYS A 8 -14.70 -15.51 -12.35
CA LYS A 8 -13.77 -14.38 -12.29
C LYS A 8 -12.79 -14.60 -11.13
N LEU A 9 -11.51 -14.34 -11.36
CA LEU A 9 -10.44 -14.57 -10.39
C LEU A 9 -9.66 -13.26 -10.17
N GLN A 10 -9.55 -12.85 -8.91
CA GLN A 10 -8.67 -11.76 -8.50
C GLN A 10 -7.81 -12.21 -7.32
N LEU A 11 -6.50 -12.04 -7.44
CA LEU A 11 -5.53 -12.29 -6.39
C LEU A 11 -5.33 -11.02 -5.59
N CYS A 12 -5.71 -11.08 -4.33
CA CYS A 12 -5.53 -9.97 -3.43
C CYS A 12 -4.23 -10.17 -2.62
N THR A 13 -3.34 -9.19 -2.60
CA THR A 13 -2.10 -9.22 -1.82
C THR A 13 -2.00 -8.04 -0.85
N ASN A 14 -1.21 -8.18 0.22
CA ASN A 14 -0.78 -7.09 1.10
C ASN A 14 0.67 -6.67 0.80
N GLU A 15 1.18 -7.02 -0.38
CA GLU A 15 2.52 -6.61 -0.83
C GLU A 15 2.65 -5.09 -0.82
N THR A 16 3.62 -4.58 -0.05
CA THR A 16 3.91 -3.14 0.06
C THR A 16 5.40 -2.83 -0.09
N GLN A 17 6.21 -3.81 -0.49
CA GLN A 17 7.62 -3.61 -0.77
C GLN A 17 7.94 -3.61 -2.27
N ALA A 18 7.09 -4.22 -3.11
CA ALA A 18 7.35 -4.35 -4.56
C ALA A 18 6.12 -4.05 -5.43
N THR A 19 6.36 -3.68 -6.69
CA THR A 19 5.28 -3.50 -7.68
C THR A 19 4.53 -4.80 -7.99
N ARG A 20 3.31 -4.66 -8.50
CA ARG A 20 2.51 -5.80 -9.00
C ARG A 20 3.21 -6.53 -10.13
N GLU A 21 3.94 -5.83 -11.00
CA GLU A 21 4.72 -6.46 -12.07
C GLU A 21 5.79 -7.39 -11.50
N ASN A 22 6.53 -6.92 -10.47
CA ASN A 22 7.55 -7.72 -9.81
C ASN A 22 6.93 -8.91 -9.05
N PHE A 23 5.80 -8.70 -8.36
CA PHE A 23 5.05 -9.76 -7.70
C PHE A 23 4.57 -10.83 -8.69
N VAL A 24 3.97 -10.43 -9.80
CA VAL A 24 3.51 -11.35 -10.86
C VAL A 24 4.69 -12.07 -11.52
N ARG A 25 5.82 -11.39 -11.74
CA ARG A 25 7.04 -12.03 -12.28
C ARG A 25 7.53 -13.14 -11.35
N LYS A 26 7.54 -12.91 -10.04
CA LYS A 26 7.89 -13.93 -9.03
C LYS A 26 6.95 -15.13 -9.10
N LEU A 27 5.63 -14.90 -9.14
CA LEU A 27 4.66 -15.99 -9.23
C LEU A 27 4.77 -16.78 -10.54
N ARG A 28 5.02 -16.11 -11.67
CA ARG A 28 5.25 -16.78 -12.96
C ARG A 28 6.50 -17.67 -12.93
N ALA A 29 7.57 -17.22 -12.27
CA ALA A 29 8.77 -18.03 -12.09
C ALA A 29 8.52 -19.31 -11.25
N LEU A 30 7.50 -19.29 -10.38
CA LEU A 30 7.03 -20.47 -9.63
C LEU A 30 6.04 -21.35 -10.40
N GLY A 31 5.77 -21.04 -11.68
CA GLY A 31 4.88 -21.82 -12.54
C GLY A 31 3.41 -21.40 -12.51
N PHE A 32 3.07 -20.26 -11.89
CA PHE A 32 1.70 -19.75 -11.91
C PHE A 32 1.43 -18.93 -13.18
N ASP A 33 0.35 -19.27 -13.89
CA ASP A 33 -0.18 -18.46 -14.98
C ASP A 33 -1.06 -17.33 -14.40
N ILE A 34 -0.49 -16.16 -14.16
CA ILE A 34 -1.15 -14.97 -13.58
C ILE A 34 -0.72 -13.73 -14.36
N SER A 35 -1.60 -12.75 -14.51
CA SER A 35 -1.34 -11.43 -15.09
C SER A 35 -1.43 -10.31 -14.04
N VAL A 36 -0.86 -9.15 -14.35
CA VAL A 36 -0.89 -7.96 -13.46
C VAL A 36 -2.31 -7.47 -13.21
N ALA A 37 -3.20 -7.59 -14.20
CA ALA A 37 -4.61 -7.22 -14.08
C ALA A 37 -5.36 -8.08 -13.06
N GLU A 38 -4.92 -9.33 -12.86
CA GLU A 38 -5.50 -10.27 -11.89
C GLU A 38 -4.96 -10.04 -10.47
N VAL A 39 -4.16 -9.00 -10.21
CA VAL A 39 -3.60 -8.71 -8.88
C VAL A 39 -4.09 -7.36 -8.37
N THR A 40 -4.76 -7.41 -7.22
CA THR A 40 -5.09 -6.22 -6.42
C THR A 40 -4.11 -6.11 -5.25
N ALA A 41 -3.48 -4.94 -5.13
CA ALA A 41 -2.49 -4.61 -4.11
C ALA A 41 -2.79 -3.22 -3.49
N PRO A 42 -2.25 -2.90 -2.31
CA PRO A 42 -2.54 -1.64 -1.62
C PRO A 42 -2.04 -0.39 -2.37
N ALA A 43 -0.88 -0.44 -3.02
CA ALA A 43 -0.30 0.73 -3.69
C ALA A 43 -1.19 1.29 -4.83
N PRO A 44 -1.71 0.50 -5.78
CA PRO A 44 -2.68 0.98 -6.77
C PRO A 44 -3.94 1.62 -6.15
N ALA A 45 -4.43 1.05 -5.05
CA ALA A 45 -5.58 1.61 -4.34
C ALA A 45 -5.25 2.96 -3.68
N ALA A 46 -4.05 3.12 -3.13
CA ALA A 46 -3.57 4.41 -2.65
C ALA A 46 -3.41 5.41 -3.81
N CYS A 47 -2.86 5.01 -4.95
CA CYS A 47 -2.77 5.87 -6.14
C CYS A 47 -4.15 6.38 -6.61
N ARG A 48 -5.18 5.53 -6.60
CA ARG A 48 -6.56 5.97 -6.89
C ARG A 48 -7.06 7.00 -5.88
N LEU A 49 -6.89 6.72 -4.59
CA LEU A 49 -7.28 7.61 -3.51
C LEU A 49 -6.62 9.00 -3.62
N LEU A 50 -5.32 9.01 -3.95
CA LEU A 50 -4.54 10.23 -4.12
C LEU A 50 -5.09 11.07 -5.28
N ARG A 51 -5.39 10.45 -6.43
CA ARG A 51 -5.96 11.13 -7.60
C ARG A 51 -7.37 11.68 -7.33
N GLU A 52 -8.23 10.87 -6.73
CA GLU A 52 -9.62 11.27 -6.40
C GLU A 52 -9.69 12.47 -5.47
N ARG A 53 -8.70 12.62 -4.58
CA ARG A 53 -8.65 13.70 -3.59
C ARG A 53 -7.67 14.82 -3.94
N GLY A 54 -7.00 14.75 -5.08
CA GLY A 54 -5.97 15.73 -5.48
C GLY A 54 -4.79 15.82 -4.49
N LEU A 55 -4.43 14.69 -3.87
CA LEU A 55 -3.33 14.60 -2.91
C LEU A 55 -2.00 14.34 -3.60
N ARG A 56 -0.94 14.94 -3.06
CA ARG A 56 0.45 14.80 -3.49
C ARG A 56 1.26 14.24 -2.32
N PRO A 57 1.72 12.99 -2.39
CA PRO A 57 2.30 12.33 -1.24
C PRO A 57 3.79 12.62 -1.09
N HIS A 58 4.24 12.75 0.16
CA HIS A 58 5.57 12.31 0.56
C HIS A 58 5.51 10.80 0.78
N LEU A 59 6.38 10.05 0.10
CA LEU A 59 6.40 8.60 0.15
C LEU A 59 7.44 8.13 1.15
N LEU A 60 7.01 7.37 2.16
CA LEU A 60 7.89 6.56 3.00
C LEU A 60 7.53 5.09 2.77
N VAL A 61 8.11 4.53 1.72
CA VAL A 61 7.86 3.18 1.20
C VAL A 61 9.19 2.52 0.79
N HIS A 62 9.16 1.24 0.47
CA HIS A 62 10.32 0.55 -0.11
C HIS A 62 10.62 1.07 -1.53
N ASP A 63 11.89 1.11 -1.91
CA ASP A 63 12.33 1.65 -3.20
C ASP A 63 11.73 0.89 -4.39
N ASP A 64 11.61 -0.45 -4.27
CA ASP A 64 10.99 -1.29 -5.31
C ASP A 64 9.48 -1.04 -5.48
N LEU A 65 8.84 -0.31 -4.56
CA LEU A 65 7.42 0.09 -4.67
C LEU A 65 7.26 1.45 -5.34
N VAL A 66 8.27 2.33 -5.29
CA VAL A 66 8.20 3.70 -5.83
C VAL A 66 7.67 3.76 -7.27
N PRO A 67 8.01 2.83 -8.19
CA PRO A 67 7.47 2.86 -9.56
C PRO A 67 5.94 2.75 -9.66
N GLU A 68 5.23 2.14 -8.69
CA GLU A 68 3.74 2.12 -8.67
C GLU A 68 3.14 3.52 -8.52
N PHE A 69 3.92 4.46 -8.01
CA PHE A 69 3.51 5.85 -7.81
C PHE A 69 4.04 6.79 -8.91
N ALA A 70 4.65 6.29 -9.99
CA ALA A 70 5.30 7.14 -11.01
C ALA A 70 4.39 8.26 -11.56
N GLU A 71 3.11 7.95 -11.79
CA GLU A 71 2.10 8.87 -12.34
C GLU A 71 1.46 9.80 -11.29
N VAL A 72 1.91 9.76 -10.04
CA VAL A 72 1.37 10.60 -8.96
C VAL A 72 2.31 11.78 -8.72
N ASP A 73 1.79 13.00 -8.83
CA ASP A 73 2.51 14.23 -8.47
C ASP A 73 2.94 14.22 -7.00
N LYS A 74 4.22 14.49 -6.74
CA LYS A 74 4.84 14.51 -5.40
C LYS A 74 5.39 15.89 -5.03
N THR A 75 5.21 16.87 -5.91
CA THR A 75 5.68 18.23 -5.66
C THR A 75 4.86 18.85 -4.54
N ASN A 76 5.48 19.65 -3.67
CA ASN A 76 4.83 20.29 -2.53
C ASN A 76 3.84 19.35 -1.77
N PRO A 77 4.35 18.31 -1.08
CA PRO A 77 3.51 17.28 -0.47
C PRO A 77 2.44 17.82 0.47
N ASN A 78 1.24 17.27 0.38
CA ASN A 78 0.11 17.59 1.26
C ASN A 78 -0.48 16.35 1.96
N CYS A 79 0.19 15.21 1.86
CA CYS A 79 -0.07 14.01 2.65
C CYS A 79 1.20 13.16 2.78
N VAL A 80 1.18 12.19 3.68
CA VAL A 80 2.20 11.14 3.78
C VAL A 80 1.58 9.79 3.44
N VAL A 81 2.26 9.01 2.60
CA VAL A 81 1.92 7.61 2.32
C VAL A 81 3.01 6.73 2.92
N LEU A 82 2.59 5.82 3.79
CA LEU A 82 3.45 4.88 4.50
C LEU A 82 3.22 3.45 4.00
N GLY A 83 4.27 2.78 3.54
CA GLY A 83 4.30 1.35 3.24
C GLY A 83 5.35 0.67 4.09
N ASP A 84 5.49 -0.66 4.02
CA ASP A 84 6.66 -1.30 4.62
C ASP A 84 7.91 -0.83 3.89
N ALA A 85 8.66 0.06 4.51
CA ALA A 85 9.82 0.71 3.95
C ALA A 85 11.12 -0.01 4.31
N ALA A 86 11.06 -1.10 5.09
CA ALA A 86 12.20 -1.87 5.58
C ALA A 86 13.33 -0.95 6.12
N GLU A 87 14.51 -1.00 5.51
CA GLU A 87 15.69 -0.21 5.90
C GLU A 87 15.46 1.31 5.80
N ASN A 88 14.46 1.77 5.02
CA ASN A 88 14.10 3.18 4.94
C ASN A 88 13.35 3.68 6.19
N PHE A 89 12.97 2.81 7.13
CA PHE A 89 12.43 3.23 8.43
C PHE A 89 13.52 3.75 9.39
N THR A 90 14.27 4.74 8.92
CA THR A 90 15.29 5.43 9.71
C THR A 90 14.67 6.53 10.56
N TYR A 91 15.38 6.94 11.62
CA TYR A 91 14.99 8.10 12.43
C TYR A 91 14.84 9.36 11.57
N GLU A 92 15.71 9.55 10.59
CA GLU A 92 15.69 10.71 9.69
C GLU A 92 14.42 10.74 8.84
N ASN A 93 14.12 9.65 8.12
CA ASN A 93 12.95 9.57 7.24
C ASN A 93 11.62 9.67 8.02
N LEU A 94 11.55 9.08 9.22
CA LEU A 94 10.38 9.23 10.08
C LEU A 94 10.20 10.67 10.55
N ASN A 95 11.29 11.38 10.87
CA ASN A 95 11.20 12.79 11.26
C ASN A 95 10.82 13.70 10.08
N GLU A 96 11.23 13.39 8.85
CA GLU A 96 10.75 14.11 7.67
C GLU A 96 9.23 13.96 7.50
N ALA A 97 8.72 12.72 7.55
CA ALA A 97 7.29 12.45 7.51
C ALA A 97 6.53 13.14 8.66
N PHE A 98 7.06 13.09 9.88
CA PHE A 98 6.50 13.77 11.05
C PHE A 98 6.43 15.29 10.87
N ARG A 99 7.52 15.94 10.45
CA ARG A 99 7.57 17.40 10.25
C ARG A 99 6.58 17.86 9.19
N LEU A 100 6.41 17.08 8.12
CA LEU A 100 5.40 17.34 7.11
C LEU A 100 4.00 17.26 7.72
N LEU A 101 3.67 16.17 8.41
CA LEU A 101 2.34 15.98 9.01
C LEU A 101 2.01 17.07 10.05
N ILE A 102 2.90 17.33 11.00
CA ILE A 102 2.64 18.30 12.08
C ILE A 102 2.54 19.74 11.57
N GLY A 103 3.14 20.05 10.42
CA GLY A 103 3.06 21.36 9.77
C GLY A 103 1.83 21.57 8.89
N MET A 104 1.05 20.53 8.61
CA MET A 104 -0.16 20.62 7.79
C MET A 104 -1.34 21.13 8.62
N GLU A 105 -2.14 22.03 8.05
CA GLU A 105 -3.43 22.44 8.65
C GLU A 105 -4.40 21.26 8.78
N LYS A 106 -4.37 20.34 7.80
CA LYS A 106 -5.18 19.13 7.74
C LYS A 106 -4.28 17.94 7.42
N PRO A 107 -3.59 17.35 8.42
CA PRO A 107 -2.67 16.26 8.17
C PRO A 107 -3.40 15.03 7.62
N VAL A 108 -2.86 14.47 6.54
CA VAL A 108 -3.37 13.25 5.92
C VAL A 108 -2.27 12.19 5.95
N LEU A 109 -2.46 11.18 6.78
CA LEU A 109 -1.60 10.00 6.85
C LEU A 109 -2.33 8.81 6.22
N ILE A 110 -1.75 8.23 5.18
CA ILE A 110 -2.27 7.06 4.47
C ILE A 110 -1.30 5.91 4.72
N SER A 111 -1.80 4.75 5.16
CA SER A 111 -0.98 3.56 5.34
C SER A 111 -1.40 2.45 4.39
N LEU A 112 -0.44 1.83 3.72
CA LEU A 112 -0.67 0.71 2.81
C LEU A 112 -0.97 -0.59 3.57
N GLY A 113 -0.63 -0.65 4.86
CA GLY A 113 -0.87 -1.80 5.73
C GLY A 113 -1.04 -1.40 7.19
N LYS A 114 -1.32 -2.39 8.04
CA LYS A 114 -1.41 -2.21 9.51
C LYS A 114 -0.89 -3.42 10.28
N GLY A 115 -0.09 -4.26 9.63
CA GLY A 115 0.49 -5.43 10.27
C GLY A 115 1.43 -4.99 11.38
N ARG A 116 1.51 -5.80 12.43
CA ARG A 116 2.37 -5.51 13.60
C ARG A 116 3.80 -5.97 13.37
N TYR A 117 3.93 -7.13 12.73
CA TYR A 117 5.17 -7.80 12.42
C TYR A 117 4.90 -8.89 11.38
N TYR A 118 5.95 -9.37 10.72
CA TYR A 118 5.95 -10.55 9.87
C TYR A 118 7.15 -11.45 10.19
N LYS A 119 7.15 -12.67 9.66
CA LYS A 119 8.23 -13.66 9.87
C LYS A 119 9.06 -13.80 8.60
N GLU A 120 10.36 -13.64 8.73
CA GLU A 120 11.36 -13.97 7.71
C GLU A 120 12.24 -15.15 8.16
N THR A 121 13.26 -15.47 7.36
CA THR A 121 14.20 -16.56 7.61
C THR A 121 15.04 -16.36 8.88
N ASP A 122 15.32 -15.11 9.24
CA ASP A 122 16.15 -14.71 10.38
C ASP A 122 15.34 -14.37 11.64
N GLY A 123 14.02 -14.24 11.56
CA GLY A 123 13.18 -13.98 12.73
C GLY A 123 11.91 -13.17 12.45
N LEU A 124 11.35 -12.61 13.52
CA LEU A 124 10.24 -11.67 13.43
C LEU A 124 10.78 -10.27 13.13
N LYS A 125 10.19 -9.60 12.14
CA LYS A 125 10.50 -8.22 11.76
C LYS A 125 9.31 -7.32 12.01
N LEU A 126 9.57 -6.08 12.41
CA LEU A 126 8.52 -5.06 12.54
C LEU A 126 7.92 -4.78 11.16
N ASP A 127 6.63 -4.54 11.15
CA ASP A 127 5.88 -4.17 9.95
C ASP A 127 5.43 -2.70 10.07
N VAL A 128 4.92 -2.14 8.98
CA VAL A 128 4.49 -0.74 8.83
C VAL A 128 3.60 -0.25 9.96
N GLY A 129 2.79 -1.12 10.58
CA GLY A 129 1.86 -0.73 11.65
C GLY A 129 2.55 -0.15 12.88
N ALA A 130 3.80 -0.55 13.19
CA ALA A 130 4.56 0.03 14.30
C ALA A 130 4.92 1.50 14.03
N TYR A 131 5.42 1.78 12.82
CA TYR A 131 5.83 3.10 12.37
C TYR A 131 4.64 4.01 12.10
N MET A 132 3.55 3.46 11.55
CA MET A 132 2.26 4.14 11.42
C MET A 132 1.77 4.64 12.77
N LYS A 133 1.78 3.78 13.80
CA LYS A 133 1.35 4.14 15.15
C LYS A 133 2.24 5.20 15.80
N ALA A 134 3.55 5.20 15.50
CA ALA A 134 4.46 6.24 15.97
C ALA A 134 4.09 7.62 15.39
N LEU A 135 3.80 7.70 14.09
CA LEU A 135 3.38 8.95 13.44
C LEU A 135 1.97 9.40 13.89
N GLU A 136 1.02 8.47 14.00
CA GLU A 136 -0.31 8.75 14.56
C GLU A 136 -0.21 9.36 15.96
N TYR A 137 0.63 8.77 16.82
CA TYR A 137 0.84 9.25 18.17
C TYR A 137 1.52 10.63 18.20
N ALA A 138 2.56 10.84 17.40
CA ALA A 138 3.33 12.09 17.39
C ALA A 138 2.52 13.28 16.82
N CYS A 139 1.62 13.02 15.88
CA CYS A 139 0.84 14.06 15.19
C CYS A 139 -0.61 14.21 15.69
N ASP A 140 -1.06 13.36 16.62
CA ASP A 140 -2.46 13.26 17.05
C ASP A 140 -3.44 13.08 15.87
N VAL A 141 -3.11 12.13 14.98
CA VAL A 141 -3.90 11.79 13.78
C VAL A 141 -4.25 10.32 13.74
N GLN A 142 -5.22 9.96 12.89
CA GLN A 142 -5.52 8.56 12.56
C GLN A 142 -5.18 8.30 11.09
N ALA A 143 -4.45 7.22 10.83
CA ALA A 143 -4.06 6.83 9.49
C ALA A 143 -5.24 6.20 8.74
N GLU A 144 -5.42 6.58 7.47
CA GLU A 144 -6.32 5.87 6.56
C GLU A 144 -5.61 4.63 5.99
N VAL A 145 -6.06 3.44 6.38
CA VAL A 145 -5.47 2.17 5.92
C VAL A 145 -6.13 1.72 4.62
N VAL A 146 -5.33 1.55 3.56
CA VAL A 146 -5.81 1.24 2.20
C VAL A 146 -5.66 -0.25 1.84
N GLY A 147 -4.92 -1.02 2.64
CA GLY A 147 -4.78 -2.48 2.48
C GLY A 147 -5.85 -3.31 3.21
N LYS A 148 -5.75 -4.64 3.13
CA LYS A 148 -6.64 -5.53 3.89
C LYS A 148 -6.50 -5.29 5.40
N PRO A 149 -7.59 -5.42 6.18
CA PRO A 149 -8.93 -5.86 5.83
C PRO A 149 -9.89 -4.70 5.54
N ALA A 150 -9.42 -3.54 5.06
CA ALA A 150 -10.30 -2.39 4.81
C ALA A 150 -11.35 -2.73 3.74
N LYS A 151 -12.62 -2.38 4.00
CA LYS A 151 -13.75 -2.64 3.07
C LYS A 151 -13.46 -2.11 1.66
N ARG A 152 -12.91 -0.89 1.56
CA ARG A 152 -12.55 -0.23 0.30
C ARG A 152 -11.55 -1.01 -0.56
N PHE A 153 -10.69 -1.81 0.08
CA PHE A 153 -9.75 -2.67 -0.64
C PHE A 153 -10.51 -3.76 -1.43
N PHE A 154 -11.48 -4.42 -0.80
CA PHE A 154 -12.29 -5.44 -1.45
C PHE A 154 -13.27 -4.84 -2.45
N GLU A 155 -13.88 -3.69 -2.14
CA GLU A 155 -14.73 -2.96 -3.09
C GLU A 155 -13.96 -2.58 -4.36
N SER A 156 -12.70 -2.16 -4.21
CA SER A 156 -11.82 -1.92 -5.36
C SER A 156 -11.54 -3.17 -6.19
N ALA A 157 -11.24 -4.30 -5.54
CA ALA A 157 -11.00 -5.56 -6.23
C ALA A 157 -12.23 -6.04 -7.02
N LEU A 158 -13.41 -5.89 -6.43
CA LEU A 158 -14.69 -6.24 -7.06
C LEU A 158 -15.04 -5.30 -8.21
N ALA A 159 -14.74 -4.00 -8.08
CA ALA A 159 -14.90 -3.03 -9.16
C ALA A 159 -13.97 -3.35 -10.35
N GLU A 160 -12.72 -3.75 -10.10
CA GLU A 160 -11.78 -4.23 -11.13
C GLU A 160 -12.32 -5.48 -11.85
N LEU A 161 -13.00 -6.38 -11.12
CA LEU A 161 -13.67 -7.54 -11.70
C LEU A 161 -15.03 -7.22 -12.35
N GLY A 162 -15.60 -6.03 -12.14
CA GLY A 162 -16.95 -5.69 -12.56
C GLY A 162 -18.01 -6.63 -11.98
N VAL A 163 -17.93 -6.93 -10.69
CA VAL A 163 -18.93 -7.72 -9.94
C VAL A 163 -19.36 -6.96 -8.68
N PRO A 164 -20.64 -7.05 -8.28
CA PRO A 164 -21.11 -6.46 -7.04
C PRO A 164 -20.72 -7.34 -5.83
N PRO A 165 -20.62 -6.79 -4.60
CA PRO A 165 -20.21 -7.54 -3.41
C PRO A 165 -21.12 -8.71 -3.00
N GLU A 166 -22.37 -8.73 -3.47
CA GLU A 166 -23.35 -9.75 -3.16
C GLU A 166 -23.22 -11.04 -4.00
N GLN A 167 -22.32 -11.06 -5.00
CA GLN A 167 -22.01 -12.21 -5.86
C GLN A 167 -20.67 -12.86 -5.48
#